data_AF-A0A937XHI0-F1
#
_entry.id   AF-A0A937XHI0-F1
#
_cell.length_a   1.000
_cell.length_b   1.000
_cell.length_c   1.000
_cell.angle_alpha   90.00
_cell.angle_beta   90.00
_cell.angle_gamma   90.00
#
_symmetry.space_group_name_H-M   'P 1'
#
loop_
_entity.id
_entity.type
_entity.pdbx_description
1 polymer ?
#
loop_
_entity_poly.entity_id
_entity_poly.type
_entity_poly.pdbx_seq_one_letter_code
_entity_poly.pdbx_strand_id
1 'polypeptide(L)'
;MNSRYEDVEQHLDDYVGLLNALSWEYAPWNEPKAQKQHQCEFGCLIERGSKYFRKLWSPDRREDVKLCHDCMVKMLFALFGTDQEATKRALAIDKQRWDATVRALRGLRQPLEEPES
;
A
#
# COMPACT_ATOMS: atom_id res chain seq x y z
N MET A 1 9.86 19.81 -11.40
CA MET A 1 9.09 18.54 -11.40
C MET A 1 8.79 18.12 -12.82
N ASN A 2 8.69 16.83 -13.06
CA ASN A 2 8.38 16.26 -14.38
C ASN A 2 6.86 16.03 -14.44
N SER A 3 6.14 16.71 -15.33
CA SER A 3 4.67 16.75 -15.36
C SER A 3 3.99 15.38 -15.43
N ARG A 4 4.70 14.36 -15.94
CA ARG A 4 4.21 12.98 -16.05
C ARG A 4 4.02 12.27 -14.70
N TYR A 5 4.55 12.79 -13.59
CA TYR A 5 4.32 12.21 -12.25
C TYR A 5 3.29 12.97 -11.42
N GLU A 6 2.81 14.11 -11.91
CA GLU A 6 2.00 15.04 -11.13
C GLU A 6 0.70 14.41 -10.62
N ASP A 7 0.03 13.63 -11.46
CA ASP A 7 -1.19 12.88 -11.10
C ASP A 7 -0.94 11.89 -9.94
N VAL A 8 0.15 11.12 -10.03
CA VAL A 8 0.53 10.16 -8.98
C VAL A 8 0.92 10.87 -7.68
N GLU A 9 1.59 12.02 -7.76
CA GLU A 9 1.96 12.80 -6.57
C GLU A 9 0.72 13.41 -5.88
N GLN A 10 -0.24 13.92 -6.65
CA GLN A 10 -1.47 14.49 -6.12
C GLN A 10 -2.39 13.43 -5.49
N HIS A 11 -2.34 12.21 -6.02
CA HIS A 11 -3.19 11.08 -5.60
C HIS A 11 -2.40 9.94 -4.96
N LEU A 12 -1.27 10.26 -4.31
CA LEU A 12 -0.31 9.26 -3.82
C LEU A 12 -0.93 8.22 -2.91
N ASP A 13 -1.76 8.65 -1.96
CA ASP A 13 -2.42 7.75 -1.00
C ASP A 13 -3.37 6.77 -1.70
N ASP A 14 -4.10 7.22 -2.72
CA ASP A 14 -5.00 6.38 -3.51
C ASP A 14 -4.20 5.31 -4.28
N TYR A 15 -3.11 5.72 -4.93
CA TYR A 15 -2.22 4.80 -5.64
C TYR A 15 -1.52 3.79 -4.71
N VAL A 16 -1.14 4.20 -3.50
CA VAL A 16 -0.61 3.28 -2.48
C VAL A 16 -1.70 2.30 -2.02
N GLY A 17 -2.94 2.76 -1.89
CA GLY A 17 -4.11 1.89 -1.65
C GLY A 17 -4.25 0.82 -2.73
N LEU A 18 -4.20 1.20 -4.01
CA LEU A 18 -4.23 0.26 -5.13
C LEU A 18 -3.04 -0.70 -5.13
N LEU A 19 -1.85 -0.23 -4.78
CA LEU A 19 -0.68 -1.09 -4.64
C LEU A 19 -0.89 -2.15 -3.55
N ASN A 20 -1.42 -1.73 -2.40
CA ASN A 20 -1.79 -2.64 -1.31
C ASN A 20 -2.92 -3.60 -1.71
N ALA A 21 -3.85 -3.17 -2.56
CA ALA A 21 -4.87 -4.03 -3.16
C ALA A 21 -4.22 -5.15 -4.00
N LEU A 22 -3.18 -4.87 -4.77
CA LEU A 22 -2.48 -5.91 -5.54
C LEU A 22 -1.57 -6.80 -4.68
N SER A 23 -1.00 -6.25 -3.61
CA SER A 23 0.13 -6.86 -2.93
C SER A 23 -0.30 -7.58 -1.64
N TRP A 24 -0.94 -8.75 -1.79
CA TRP A 24 -1.65 -9.47 -0.71
C TRP A 24 -0.77 -10.33 0.21
N GLU A 25 0.36 -10.84 -0.28
CA GLU A 25 1.06 -11.95 0.39
C GLU A 25 1.76 -11.55 1.70
N TYR A 26 2.00 -10.25 1.92
CA TYR A 26 2.70 -9.73 3.10
C TYR A 26 2.06 -8.44 3.64
N ALA A 27 2.65 -7.89 4.69
CA ALA A 27 2.17 -6.65 5.31
C ALA A 27 2.02 -5.52 4.28
N PRO A 28 1.01 -4.65 4.45
CA PRO A 28 0.80 -3.52 3.54
C PRO A 28 2.01 -2.58 3.56
N TRP A 29 2.21 -1.89 2.45
CA TRP A 29 3.05 -0.70 2.40
C TRP A 29 2.55 0.30 3.44
N ASN A 30 3.47 0.78 4.26
CA ASN A 30 3.23 1.85 5.23
C ASN A 30 4.25 2.98 5.06
N GLU A 31 3.96 4.12 5.69
CA GLU A 31 4.77 5.34 5.57
C GLU A 31 5.38 5.79 6.92
N PRO A 32 6.33 5.03 7.49
CA PRO A 32 6.96 5.39 8.75
C PRO A 32 7.93 6.57 8.60
N LYS A 33 8.28 7.16 9.75
CA LYS A 33 9.36 8.15 9.86
C LYS A 33 10.69 7.44 10.13
N ALA A 34 11.73 7.76 9.36
CA ALA A 34 13.05 7.16 9.49
C ALA A 34 13.71 7.55 10.83
N GLN A 35 14.03 6.57 11.67
CA GLN A 35 14.71 6.80 12.95
C GLN A 35 16.23 6.94 12.81
N LYS A 36 16.77 6.38 11.73
CA LYS A 36 18.18 6.47 11.32
C LYS A 36 18.25 6.64 9.80
N GLN A 37 19.45 6.89 9.29
CA GLN A 37 19.68 6.98 7.86
C GLN A 37 19.60 5.59 7.21
N HIS A 38 18.99 5.51 6.04
CA HIS A 38 18.85 4.28 5.25
C HIS A 38 19.12 4.57 3.77
N GLN A 39 19.35 3.52 2.99
CA GLN A 39 19.22 3.59 1.55
C GLN A 39 17.89 2.99 1.14
N CYS A 40 17.27 3.58 0.11
CA CYS A 40 16.15 2.95 -0.56
C CYS A 40 16.64 1.82 -1.49
N GLU A 41 15.72 1.01 -1.99
CA GLU A 41 15.99 -0.12 -2.90
C GLU A 41 16.76 0.30 -4.17
N PHE A 42 16.62 1.55 -4.59
CA PHE A 42 17.29 2.12 -5.76
C PHE A 42 18.54 2.94 -5.41
N GLY A 43 19.04 2.85 -4.18
CA GLY A 43 20.26 3.50 -3.72
C GLY A 43 20.11 4.98 -3.32
N CYS A 44 18.92 5.56 -3.38
CA CYS A 44 18.70 6.92 -2.89
C CYS A 44 18.82 6.98 -1.37
N LEU A 45 19.30 8.12 -0.87
CA LEU A 45 19.44 8.33 0.56
C LEU A 45 18.09 8.69 1.20
N ILE A 46 17.74 7.99 2.28
CA ILE A 46 16.63 8.35 3.18
C ILE A 46 17.25 8.90 4.45
N GLU A 47 17.14 10.21 4.63
CA GLU A 47 17.65 10.89 5.81
C GLU A 47 16.86 10.55 7.08
N ARG A 48 17.52 10.68 8.22
CA ARG A 48 16.87 10.56 9.53
C ARG A 48 15.78 11.63 9.65
N GLY A 49 14.59 11.22 10.04
CA GLY A 49 13.43 12.10 10.19
C GLY A 49 12.57 12.22 8.93
N SER A 50 13.04 11.76 7.77
CA SER A 50 12.22 11.72 6.55
C SER A 50 11.18 10.61 6.62
N LYS A 51 10.02 10.85 6.01
CA LYS A 51 9.08 9.78 5.72
C LYS A 51 9.60 8.92 4.56
N TYR A 52 9.28 7.64 4.59
CA TYR A 52 9.61 6.71 3.53
C TYR A 52 8.58 5.59 3.49
N PHE A 53 8.49 4.90 2.37
CA PHE A 53 7.61 3.76 2.20
C PHE A 53 8.34 2.47 2.57
N ARG A 54 7.69 1.62 3.35
CA ARG A 54 8.24 0.35 3.77
C ARG A 54 7.23 -0.77 3.53
N LYS A 55 7.71 -1.88 2.99
CA LYS A 55 6.97 -3.12 2.90
C LYS A 55 7.80 -4.28 3.42
N LEU A 56 7.20 -5.11 4.27
CA LEU A 56 7.80 -6.40 4.65
C LEU A 56 7.56 -7.37 3.49
N TRP A 57 8.62 -8.01 3.01
CA TRP A 57 8.55 -8.91 1.85
C TRP A 57 8.78 -10.38 2.22
N SER A 58 9.15 -10.67 3.47
CA SER A 58 9.36 -12.04 3.93
C SER A 58 8.36 -12.44 5.04
N PRO A 59 7.95 -13.73 5.10
CA PRO A 59 7.09 -14.24 6.16
C PRO A 59 7.68 -14.04 7.57
N ASP A 60 9.01 -14.11 7.67
CA ASP A 60 9.76 -13.94 8.91
C ASP A 60 10.01 -12.46 9.27
N ARG A 61 9.53 -11.52 8.46
CA ARG A 61 9.63 -10.06 8.62
C ARG A 61 11.06 -9.53 8.72
N ARG A 62 12.04 -10.31 8.29
CA ARG A 62 13.46 -9.93 8.31
C ARG A 62 13.85 -9.08 7.11
N GLU A 63 13.16 -9.28 6.00
CA GLU A 63 13.42 -8.55 4.76
C GLU A 63 12.34 -7.49 4.55
N ASP A 64 12.79 -6.27 4.32
CA ASP A 64 11.92 -5.14 4.05
C ASP A 64 12.42 -4.30 2.89
N VAL A 65 11.52 -4.01 1.96
CA VAL A 65 11.75 -3.07 0.87
C VAL A 65 11.49 -1.67 1.39
N LYS A 66 12.45 -0.75 1.17
CA LYS A 66 12.34 0.65 1.55
C LYS A 66 12.41 1.53 0.31
N LEU A 67 11.45 2.43 0.13
CA LEU A 67 11.44 3.39 -0.96
C LEU A 67 11.37 4.81 -0.39
N CYS A 68 12.22 5.71 -0.90
CA CYS A 68 11.98 7.13 -0.71
C CYS A 68 10.74 7.56 -1.51
N HIS A 69 10.23 8.76 -1.20
CA HIS A 69 9.06 9.32 -1.86
C HIS A 69 9.15 9.25 -3.40
N ASP A 70 10.22 9.80 -3.97
CA ASP A 70 10.38 9.87 -5.43
C ASP A 70 10.43 8.49 -6.10
N CYS A 71 11.04 7.51 -5.45
CA CYS A 71 11.09 6.14 -5.97
C CYS A 71 9.72 5.47 -5.90
N MET A 72 8.94 5.72 -4.84
CA MET A 72 7.56 5.23 -4.75
C MET A 72 6.70 5.84 -5.86
N VAL A 73 6.74 7.16 -6.05
CA VAL A 73 6.01 7.85 -7.12
C VAL A 73 6.34 7.27 -8.49
N LYS A 74 7.63 7.09 -8.81
CA LYS A 74 8.05 6.49 -10.08
C LYS A 74 7.56 5.05 -10.26
N MET A 75 7.59 4.26 -9.20
CA MET A 75 7.09 2.88 -9.23
C MET A 75 5.58 2.84 -9.46
N LEU A 76 4.81 3.67 -8.74
CA LEU A 76 3.35 3.77 -8.91
C LEU A 76 2.98 4.27 -10.30
N PHE A 77 3.69 5.25 -10.83
CA PHE A 77 3.51 5.69 -12.22
C PHE A 77 3.77 4.55 -13.21
N ALA A 78 4.86 3.80 -13.04
CA ALA A 78 5.16 2.67 -13.91
C ALA A 78 4.05 1.59 -13.83
N LEU A 79 3.53 1.31 -12.64
CA LEU A 79 2.51 0.28 -12.43
C LEU A 79 1.11 0.69 -12.89
N PHE A 80 0.71 1.94 -12.67
CA PHE A 80 -0.69 2.35 -12.82
C PHE A 80 -0.88 3.54 -13.77
N GLY A 81 0.11 4.43 -13.85
CA GLY A 81 0.11 5.56 -14.78
C GLY A 81 0.33 5.15 -16.23
N THR A 82 0.91 3.97 -16.47
CA THR A 82 1.15 3.45 -17.83
C THR A 82 0.30 2.24 -18.21
N ASP A 83 -0.25 1.50 -17.24
CA ASP A 83 -1.05 0.29 -17.46
C ASP A 83 -2.47 0.46 -16.89
N GLN A 84 -3.43 0.76 -17.77
CA GLN A 84 -4.84 0.89 -17.40
C GLN A 84 -5.46 -0.42 -16.92
N GLU A 85 -4.98 -1.57 -17.38
CA GLU A 85 -5.51 -2.88 -16.97
C GLU A 85 -5.00 -3.27 -15.58
N ALA A 86 -3.76 -2.91 -15.21
CA ALA A 86 -3.29 -3.00 -13.83
C ALA A 86 -4.17 -2.17 -12.88
N THR A 87 -4.48 -0.92 -13.25
CA THR A 87 -5.35 -0.03 -12.46
C THR A 87 -6.75 -0.60 -12.30
N LYS A 88 -7.39 -1.08 -13.38
CA LYS A 88 -8.71 -1.73 -13.30
C LYS A 88 -8.72 -2.95 -12.39
N ARG A 89 -7.70 -3.81 -12.49
CA ARG A 89 -7.57 -5.00 -11.63
C ARG A 89 -7.41 -4.62 -10.17
N ALA A 90 -6.57 -3.63 -9.87
CA ALA A 90 -6.37 -3.16 -8.50
C ALA A 90 -7.68 -2.62 -7.89
N LEU A 91 -8.43 -1.80 -8.65
CA LEU A 91 -9.74 -1.29 -8.23
C LEU A 91 -10.76 -2.41 -7.97
N ALA A 92 -10.80 -3.42 -8.83
CA ALA A 92 -11.71 -4.56 -8.66
C ALA A 92 -11.39 -5.35 -7.37
N ILE A 93 -10.10 -5.59 -7.11
CA ILE A 93 -9.64 -6.29 -5.90
C ILE A 93 -9.93 -5.45 -4.64
N ASP A 94 -9.66 -4.15 -4.69
CA ASP A 94 -9.93 -3.24 -3.58
C ASP A 94 -11.41 -3.24 -3.20
N LYS A 95 -12.30 -3.10 -4.20
CA LYS A 95 -13.76 -3.18 -4.00
C LYS A 95 -14.18 -4.53 -3.40
N GLN A 96 -13.65 -5.64 -3.90
CA GLN A 96 -13.95 -6.98 -3.37
C GLN A 96 -13.56 -7.11 -1.89
N ARG A 97 -12.41 -6.54 -1.50
CA ARG A 97 -11.93 -6.55 -0.11
C ARG A 97 -12.76 -5.66 0.80
N TRP A 98 -13.15 -4.49 0.32
CA TRP A 98 -14.07 -3.62 1.03
C TRP A 98 -15.40 -4.32 1.31
N ASP A 99 -15.99 -4.95 0.29
CA ASP A 99 -17.25 -5.69 0.43
C ASP A 99 -17.13 -6.89 1.40
N ALA A 100 -15.98 -7.57 1.40
CA ALA A 100 -15.69 -8.62 2.39
C ALA A 100 -15.60 -8.06 3.82
N THR A 101 -14.93 -6.92 4.00
CA THR A 101 -14.77 -6.25 5.29
C THR A 101 -16.12 -5.78 5.83
N VAL A 102 -16.93 -5.13 4.99
CA VAL A 102 -18.28 -4.68 5.37
C VAL A 102 -19.16 -5.87 5.78
N ARG A 103 -19.10 -7.00 5.07
CA ARG A 103 -19.82 -8.22 5.44
C ARG A 103 -19.37 -8.75 6.80
N ALA A 104 -18.07 -8.82 7.06
CA ALA A 104 -17.53 -9.24 8.36
C ALA A 104 -18.00 -8.33 9.50
N LEU A 105 -17.93 -7.01 9.32
CA LEU A 105 -18.41 -6.03 10.30
C LEU A 105 -19.91 -6.14 10.58
N ARG A 106 -20.72 -6.44 9.56
CA ARG A 106 -22.16 -6.70 9.74
C ARG A 106 -22.41 -7.99 10.53
N GLY A 107 -21.64 -9.04 10.28
CA GLY A 107 -21.70 -10.29 11.04
C GLY A 107 -21.38 -10.09 12.53
N LEU A 108 -20.44 -9.21 12.86
CA LEU A 108 -20.10 -8.86 14.25
C LEU A 108 -21.21 -8.06 14.99
N ARG A 109 -22.19 -7.50 14.28
CA ARG A 109 -23.30 -6.73 14.86
C ARG A 109 -24.55 -7.57 15.15
N GLN A 110 -24.58 -8.84 14.75
CA GLN A 110 -25.70 -9.71 15.14
C GLN A 110 -25.55 -10.10 16.62
N PRO A 111 -26.59 -9.93 17.45
CA PRO A 111 -26.55 -10.39 18.83
C PRO A 111 -26.34 -11.91 18.83
N LEU A 112 -25.54 -12.41 19.77
CA LEU A 112 -25.45 -13.84 20.05
C LEU A 112 -26.87 -14.30 20.41
N GLU A 113 -27.51 -15.09 19.55
CA GLU A 113 -28.72 -15.82 19.95
C GLU A 113 -28.29 -16.72 21.11
N GLU A 114 -28.80 -16.43 22.31
CA GLU A 114 -28.58 -17.29 23.47
C GLU A 114 -29.21 -18.66 23.15
N PRO A 115 -28.48 -19.77 23.38
CA PRO A 115 -29.03 -21.09 23.15
C PRO A 115 -30.26 -21.29 24.04
N GLU A 116 -31.41 -21.54 23.41
CA GLU A 116 -32.66 -21.86 24.09
C GLU A 116 -32.47 -23.06 25.02
N SER A 117 -32.89 -22.87 26.28
CA SER A 117 -32.76 -23.82 27.39
C SER A 117 -33.83 -24.90 27.37
#